data_AF-A0A7C6QZ08-F1
#
_entry.id   AF-A0A7C6QZ08-F1
#
_cell.length_a   1.000
_cell.length_b   1.000
_cell.length_c   1.000
_cell.angle_alpha   90.00
_cell.angle_beta   90.00
_cell.angle_gamma   90.00
#
_symmetry.space_group_name_H-M   'P 1'
#
loop_
_entity.id
_entity.type
_entity.pdbx_description
1 polymer ?
#
loop_
_entity_poly.entity_id
_entity_poly.type
_entity_poly.pdbx_seq_one_letter_code
_entity_poly.pdbx_strand_id
1 'polypeptide(L)'
;MDDLEIYPADWYFNACVQGFLEVLEWGLGKETIESFLRDDGSAVIPGDLAEAVFSSAERPLPPGYPSRDEPADGIKRIVSWWAGKTFSLQPETSVEEQLGDYPQELLADLLEVYVGGKGEGKLAEEFIKSTGIAKKVAASLVKALLASAARGELPGVSPDLAAKVRLTVAARKRLRKGGDYENLATSDSYETLKGVLEKWFALEEEGGDLTCAFCGKRFSLDPGDQHPRVYEFYFLRTVSSDLGSSPNKLPNFFWNGEPSLPMCRLCRSYLLCSHIVRSYGFFLNTGSFKANWYLNRLLRAESSSSLTGSHGFYNLLDALAASSRLRKLLGGWTLTGLEVMSLRKGKVEYHFISATVARWLLNTRTSALLRSFSSREEVEERIWGLLLAERIEDFLDIAYTSLYSLMGGRQGVEVGVLADSGKVVDLLKLYAEIKRQGGESVRYLNMDRLREEGRRGPLNTEENSKKNLVFRILELARLGRRDDVYHILLRTYVANGQIFPEELSRVFEVKDDSLFRTGVFAYIAGVTAGGASDQSGE
;
A
#
# COMPACT_ATOMS: atom_id res chain seq x y z
N MET A 1 -24.74 -8.31 26.59
CA MET A 1 -24.10 -7.11 26.01
C MET A 1 -24.99 -6.58 24.90
N ASP A 2 -25.09 -5.26 24.70
CA ASP A 2 -25.76 -4.71 23.51
C ASP A 2 -24.95 -5.00 22.24
N ASP A 3 -25.58 -4.84 21.07
CA ASP A 3 -24.91 -5.01 19.79
C ASP A 3 -23.71 -4.06 19.68
N LEU A 4 -22.62 -4.61 19.12
CA LEU A 4 -21.40 -3.88 18.91
C LEU A 4 -21.44 -3.17 17.56
N GLU A 5 -21.91 -1.93 17.59
CA GLU A 5 -21.95 -1.05 16.43
C GLU A 5 -20.63 -0.29 16.25
N ILE A 6 -20.08 -0.36 15.04
CA ILE A 6 -18.85 0.31 14.64
C ILE A 6 -19.14 1.21 13.45
N TYR A 7 -18.82 2.49 13.58
CA TYR A 7 -18.99 3.49 12.54
C TYR A 7 -17.64 3.82 11.88
N PRO A 8 -17.60 4.04 10.56
CA PRO A 8 -16.41 4.55 9.89
C PRO A 8 -15.98 5.90 10.47
N ALA A 9 -14.67 6.06 10.66
CA ALA A 9 -14.05 7.30 11.11
C ALA A 9 -12.90 7.66 10.14
N ASP A 10 -11.71 7.97 10.66
CA ASP A 10 -10.53 8.21 9.84
C ASP A 10 -9.97 6.93 9.19
N TRP A 11 -9.10 7.11 8.19
CA TRP A 11 -8.51 5.99 7.44
C TRP A 11 -7.75 5.01 8.33
N TYR A 12 -7.10 5.47 9.40
CA TYR A 12 -6.27 4.63 10.25
C TYR A 12 -7.14 3.77 11.16
N PHE A 13 -8.16 4.37 11.79
CA PHE A 13 -9.19 3.64 12.51
C PHE A 13 -9.87 2.62 11.60
N ASN A 14 -10.24 3.02 10.38
CA ASN A 14 -10.91 2.12 9.43
C ASN A 14 -10.00 0.96 8.99
N ALA A 15 -8.70 1.20 8.81
CA ALA A 15 -7.72 0.15 8.57
C ALA A 15 -7.59 -0.82 9.76
N CYS A 16 -7.64 -0.29 10.99
CA CYS A 16 -7.62 -1.11 12.20
C CYS A 16 -8.86 -2.00 12.31
N VAL A 17 -10.04 -1.44 12.05
CA VAL A 17 -11.30 -2.18 12.00
C VAL A 17 -11.29 -3.21 10.88
N GLN A 18 -10.79 -2.88 9.68
CA GLN A 18 -10.60 -3.85 8.61
C GLN A 18 -9.72 -5.03 9.06
N GLY A 19 -8.59 -4.74 9.73
CA GLY A 19 -7.75 -5.78 10.31
C GLY A 19 -8.49 -6.65 11.33
N PHE A 20 -9.28 -6.02 12.20
CA PHE A 20 -10.10 -6.72 13.20
C PHE A 20 -11.16 -7.62 12.56
N LEU A 21 -11.87 -7.14 11.52
CA LEU A 21 -12.82 -7.94 10.75
C LEU A 21 -12.15 -9.15 10.09
N GLU A 22 -10.89 -9.02 9.66
CA GLU A 22 -10.12 -10.15 9.12
C GLU A 22 -9.66 -11.15 10.19
N VAL A 23 -9.48 -10.71 11.43
CA VAL A 23 -9.30 -11.61 12.57
C VAL A 23 -10.59 -12.37 12.86
N LEU A 24 -11.74 -11.68 12.84
CA LEU A 24 -13.02 -12.34 13.02
C LEU A 24 -13.32 -13.32 11.87
N GLU A 25 -13.00 -12.98 10.62
CA GLU A 25 -13.13 -13.90 9.47
C GLU A 25 -12.31 -15.17 9.69
N TRP A 26 -11.12 -15.06 10.28
CA TRP A 26 -10.29 -16.23 10.59
C TRP A 26 -11.05 -17.23 11.47
N GLY A 27 -11.77 -16.75 12.48
CA GLY A 27 -12.49 -17.59 13.44
C GLY A 27 -13.91 -18.00 13.01
N LEU A 28 -14.66 -17.06 12.43
CA LEU A 28 -16.09 -17.14 12.14
C LEU A 28 -16.41 -17.34 10.66
N GLY A 29 -15.41 -17.35 9.79
CA GLY A 29 -15.61 -17.49 8.35
C GLY A 29 -16.14 -16.23 7.66
N LYS A 30 -15.98 -16.21 6.33
CA LYS A 30 -16.24 -15.03 5.50
C LYS A 30 -17.72 -14.61 5.48
N GLU A 31 -18.64 -15.57 5.34
CA GLU A 31 -20.08 -15.30 5.21
C GLU A 31 -20.62 -14.58 6.46
N THR A 32 -20.15 -15.00 7.64
CA THR A 32 -20.48 -14.36 8.90
C THR A 32 -20.06 -12.90 8.92
N ILE A 33 -18.82 -12.59 8.51
CA ILE A 33 -18.34 -11.20 8.53
C ILE A 33 -19.09 -10.33 7.53
N GLU A 34 -19.41 -10.86 6.35
CA GLU A 34 -20.21 -10.13 5.37
C GLU A 34 -21.61 -9.79 5.88
N SER A 35 -22.18 -10.60 6.78
CA SER A 35 -23.46 -10.32 7.44
C SER A 35 -23.41 -9.15 8.43
N PHE A 36 -22.22 -8.82 8.96
CA PHE A 36 -22.03 -7.69 9.87
C PHE A 36 -21.99 -6.35 9.13
N LEU A 37 -21.66 -6.36 7.84
CA LEU A 37 -21.45 -5.16 7.03
C LEU A 37 -22.77 -4.60 6.51
N ARG A 38 -23.14 -3.41 6.98
CA ARG A 38 -24.41 -2.76 6.64
C ARG A 38 -24.27 -1.85 5.42
N ASP A 39 -25.40 -1.56 4.78
CA ASP A 39 -25.46 -0.69 3.59
C ASP A 39 -25.27 0.80 3.93
N ASP A 40 -25.50 1.18 5.20
CA ASP A 40 -25.18 2.53 5.71
C ASP A 40 -23.68 2.75 5.96
N GLY A 41 -22.85 1.72 5.74
CA GLY A 41 -21.40 1.76 5.91
C GLY A 41 -20.90 1.32 7.27
N SER A 42 -21.78 1.11 8.25
CA SER A 42 -21.43 0.59 9.58
C SER A 42 -21.15 -0.92 9.57
N ALA A 43 -20.57 -1.41 10.67
CA ALA A 43 -20.47 -2.84 10.97
C ALA A 43 -21.14 -3.13 12.31
N VAL A 44 -22.00 -4.15 12.37
CA VAL A 44 -22.75 -4.53 13.57
C VAL A 44 -22.48 -5.99 13.91
N ILE A 45 -21.90 -6.23 15.07
CA ILE A 45 -21.67 -7.58 15.60
C ILE A 45 -22.69 -7.83 16.71
N PRO A 46 -23.50 -8.92 16.63
CA PRO A 46 -24.48 -9.24 17.66
C PRO A 46 -23.85 -9.31 19.05
N GLY A 47 -24.53 -8.74 20.05
CA GLY A 47 -23.96 -8.58 21.40
C GLY A 47 -23.61 -9.92 22.09
N ASP A 48 -24.44 -10.95 21.91
CA ASP A 48 -24.20 -12.29 22.44
C ASP A 48 -22.97 -12.97 21.80
N LEU A 49 -22.80 -12.77 20.50
CA LEU A 49 -21.63 -13.22 19.75
C LEU A 49 -20.39 -12.45 20.17
N ALA A 50 -20.45 -11.11 20.27
CA ALA A 50 -19.34 -10.30 20.73
C ALA A 50 -18.88 -10.77 22.12
N GLU A 51 -19.81 -10.97 23.05
CA GLU A 51 -19.50 -11.45 24.39
C GLU A 51 -18.83 -12.84 24.36
N ALA A 52 -19.24 -13.75 23.48
CA ALA A 52 -18.59 -15.05 23.28
C ALA A 52 -17.19 -14.93 22.64
N VAL A 53 -17.00 -14.04 21.66
CA VAL A 53 -15.72 -13.82 20.97
C VAL A 53 -14.65 -13.25 21.91
N PHE A 54 -15.04 -12.34 22.79
CA PHE A 54 -14.14 -11.73 23.78
C PHE A 54 -14.02 -12.57 25.08
N SER A 55 -14.64 -13.75 25.13
CA SER A 55 -14.54 -14.74 26.21
C SER A 55 -13.66 -15.94 25.83
N SER A 56 -13.34 -16.79 26.82
CA SER A 56 -12.67 -18.08 26.64
C SER A 56 -13.64 -19.16 26.11
N ALA A 57 -13.13 -20.39 25.94
CA ALA A 57 -13.92 -21.55 25.53
C ALA A 57 -15.14 -21.81 26.43
N GLU A 58 -15.08 -21.43 27.72
CA GLU A 58 -16.13 -21.66 28.73
C GLU A 58 -17.49 -21.10 28.33
N ARG A 59 -17.51 -19.99 27.59
CA ARG A 59 -18.74 -19.42 27.04
C ARG A 59 -18.91 -19.89 25.61
N PRO A 60 -19.88 -20.76 25.26
CA PRO A 60 -20.03 -21.24 23.88
C PRO A 60 -20.41 -20.11 22.90
N LEU A 61 -20.10 -20.30 21.62
CA LEU A 61 -20.63 -19.42 20.57
C LEU A 61 -22.15 -19.60 20.44
N PRO A 62 -22.91 -18.56 20.09
CA PRO A 62 -24.33 -18.70 19.79
C PRO A 62 -24.57 -19.68 18.63
N PRO A 63 -25.75 -20.34 18.58
CA PRO A 63 -26.08 -21.25 17.48
C PRO A 63 -25.99 -20.57 16.11
N GLY A 64 -25.43 -21.28 15.12
CA GLY A 64 -25.34 -20.81 13.74
C GLY A 64 -24.02 -20.13 13.35
N TYR A 65 -23.11 -19.91 14.31
CA TYR A 65 -21.77 -19.40 14.01
C TYR A 65 -20.73 -20.54 13.92
N PRO A 66 -19.93 -20.59 12.85
CA PRO A 66 -18.86 -21.58 12.75
C PRO A 66 -17.70 -21.21 13.69
N SER A 67 -16.87 -22.20 14.02
CA SER A 67 -15.64 -21.98 14.78
C SER A 67 -14.50 -22.75 14.12
N ARG A 68 -13.44 -22.03 13.75
CA ARG A 68 -12.28 -22.64 13.06
C ARG A 68 -11.38 -23.44 14.00
N ASP A 69 -11.09 -22.92 15.19
CA ASP A 69 -10.20 -23.51 16.18
C ASP A 69 -10.80 -23.30 17.59
N GLU A 70 -10.73 -24.31 18.45
CA GLU A 70 -10.94 -24.11 19.90
C GLU A 70 -9.73 -23.34 20.48
N PRO A 71 -9.95 -22.27 21.26
CA PRO A 71 -8.84 -21.58 21.90
C PRO A 71 -8.17 -22.51 22.91
N ALA A 72 -6.85 -22.38 23.08
CA ALA A 72 -6.15 -23.07 24.17
C ALA A 72 -6.72 -22.64 25.53
N ASP A 73 -6.51 -23.50 26.52
CA ASP A 73 -7.22 -23.40 27.79
C ASP A 73 -6.99 -22.05 28.48
N GLY A 74 -8.10 -21.47 28.92
CA GLY A 74 -8.14 -20.14 29.53
C GLY A 74 -7.65 -18.99 28.65
N ILE A 75 -7.65 -19.11 27.31
CA ILE A 75 -7.40 -17.98 26.38
C ILE A 75 -8.71 -17.50 25.76
N LYS A 76 -8.86 -16.17 25.62
CA LYS A 76 -9.97 -15.57 24.86
C LYS A 76 -9.91 -15.95 23.37
N ARG A 77 -11.05 -16.28 22.75
CA ARG A 77 -11.12 -16.66 21.32
C ARG A 77 -10.48 -15.63 20.40
N ILE A 78 -10.77 -14.35 20.61
CA ILE A 78 -10.20 -13.26 19.80
C ILE A 78 -8.67 -13.21 19.84
N VAL A 79 -8.04 -13.56 20.97
CA VAL A 79 -6.58 -13.61 21.10
C VAL A 79 -6.01 -14.76 20.27
N SER A 80 -6.63 -15.94 20.34
CA SER A 80 -6.25 -17.10 19.52
C SER A 80 -6.40 -16.84 18.02
N TRP A 81 -7.51 -16.19 17.62
CA TRP A 81 -7.74 -15.83 16.23
C TRP A 81 -6.78 -14.75 15.73
N TRP A 82 -6.48 -13.75 16.58
CA TRP A 82 -5.47 -12.73 16.27
C TRP A 82 -4.11 -13.37 16.02
N ALA A 83 -3.70 -14.32 16.87
CA ALA A 83 -2.45 -15.05 16.69
C ALA A 83 -2.44 -15.88 15.40
N GLY A 84 -3.54 -16.59 15.11
CA GLY A 84 -3.70 -17.38 13.87
C GLY A 84 -3.62 -16.53 12.62
N LYS A 85 -4.41 -15.46 12.54
CA LYS A 85 -4.39 -14.52 11.41
C LYS A 85 -3.04 -13.83 11.26
N THR A 86 -2.41 -13.40 12.37
CA THR A 86 -1.07 -12.78 12.34
C THR A 86 -0.02 -13.74 11.81
N PHE A 87 -0.11 -15.01 12.19
CA PHE A 87 0.79 -16.07 11.73
C PHE A 87 0.57 -16.41 10.24
N SER A 88 -0.67 -16.43 9.75
CA SER A 88 -0.96 -16.74 8.35
C SER A 88 -0.45 -15.69 7.36
N LEU A 89 -0.04 -14.51 7.83
CA LEU A 89 0.57 -13.45 7.02
C LEU A 89 2.09 -13.66 6.83
N GLN A 90 2.67 -14.66 7.47
CA GLN A 90 4.08 -14.96 7.30
C GLN A 90 4.31 -15.74 6.01
N PRO A 91 5.37 -15.45 5.23
CA PRO A 91 5.69 -16.22 4.05
C PRO A 91 5.98 -17.67 4.43
N GLU A 92 5.49 -18.62 3.63
CA GLU A 92 5.76 -20.04 3.83
C GLU A 92 7.27 -20.29 3.76
N THR A 93 7.82 -20.87 4.83
CA THR A 93 9.20 -21.34 4.85
C THR A 93 9.22 -22.80 4.39
N SER A 94 9.78 -23.05 3.21
CA SER A 94 9.85 -24.36 2.52
C SER A 94 10.84 -25.36 3.14
N VAL A 95 10.95 -25.43 4.48
CA VAL A 95 11.99 -26.21 5.18
C VAL A 95 11.40 -27.49 5.83
N GLU A 96 10.19 -27.90 5.44
CA GLU A 96 9.45 -29.00 6.07
C GLU A 96 10.15 -30.36 5.96
N GLU A 97 10.95 -30.60 4.91
CA GLU A 97 11.56 -31.91 4.64
C GLU A 97 12.65 -32.35 5.63
N GLN A 98 13.12 -31.50 6.56
CA GLN A 98 14.26 -31.80 7.44
C GLN A 98 13.93 -32.08 8.91
N LEU A 99 12.68 -31.92 9.36
CA LEU A 99 12.33 -32.10 10.78
C LEU A 99 12.01 -33.55 11.16
N GLY A 100 11.67 -34.41 10.20
CA GLY A 100 11.29 -35.81 10.43
C GLY A 100 12.42 -36.68 10.98
N ASP A 101 13.67 -36.25 10.86
CA ASP A 101 14.86 -36.98 11.32
C ASP A 101 15.12 -36.84 12.83
N TYR A 102 14.35 -36.00 13.54
CA TYR A 102 14.57 -35.70 14.96
C TYR A 102 13.51 -36.35 15.87
N PRO A 103 13.89 -36.80 17.09
CA PRO A 103 12.94 -37.34 18.06
C PRO A 103 11.86 -36.31 18.44
N GLN A 104 10.60 -36.73 18.46
CA GLN A 104 9.47 -35.83 18.76
C GLN A 104 9.53 -35.26 20.18
N GLU A 105 10.03 -36.02 21.16
CA GLU A 105 10.24 -35.56 22.53
C GLU A 105 11.22 -34.38 22.59
N LEU A 106 12.33 -34.47 21.84
CA LEU A 106 13.30 -33.38 21.73
C LEU A 106 12.64 -32.12 21.13
N LEU A 107 11.84 -32.29 20.07
CA LEU A 107 11.15 -31.17 19.44
C LEU A 107 10.14 -30.51 20.39
N ALA A 108 9.38 -31.30 21.16
CA ALA A 108 8.45 -30.81 22.16
C ALA A 108 9.16 -30.04 23.29
N ASP A 109 10.26 -30.58 23.84
CA ASP A 109 11.06 -29.94 24.88
C ASP A 109 11.61 -28.57 24.42
N LEU A 110 12.09 -28.51 23.18
CA LEU A 110 12.56 -27.28 22.56
C LEU A 110 11.43 -26.23 22.44
N LEU A 111 10.23 -26.64 22.05
CA LEU A 111 9.07 -25.75 21.99
C LEU A 111 8.67 -25.23 23.37
N GLU A 112 8.68 -26.08 24.41
CA GLU A 112 8.41 -25.66 25.79
C GLU A 112 9.43 -24.62 26.28
N VAL A 113 10.72 -24.83 25.96
CA VAL A 113 11.75 -23.85 26.27
C VAL A 113 11.51 -22.51 25.56
N TYR A 114 11.06 -22.54 24.30
CA TYR A 114 10.72 -21.33 23.56
C TYR A 114 9.55 -20.60 24.20
N VAL A 115 8.46 -21.30 24.51
CA VAL A 115 7.25 -20.79 25.19
C VAL A 115 7.61 -20.20 26.57
N GLY A 116 8.57 -20.81 27.27
CA GLY A 116 9.10 -20.35 28.55
C GLY A 116 9.88 -19.02 28.51
N GLY A 117 10.04 -18.38 27.34
CA GLY A 117 10.65 -17.07 27.22
C GLY A 117 12.02 -17.04 26.55
N LYS A 118 12.58 -18.19 26.16
CA LYS A 118 13.84 -18.21 25.42
C LYS A 118 13.61 -17.84 23.96
N GLY A 119 14.43 -16.93 23.44
CA GLY A 119 14.40 -16.51 22.03
C GLY A 119 14.97 -17.57 21.08
N GLU A 120 14.76 -17.38 19.77
CA GLU A 120 15.23 -18.29 18.71
C GLU A 120 16.73 -18.60 18.79
N GLY A 121 17.56 -17.63 19.19
CA GLY A 121 19.01 -17.83 19.33
C GLY A 121 19.38 -18.85 20.42
N LYS A 122 18.75 -18.76 21.59
CA LYS A 122 18.95 -19.72 22.69
C LYS A 122 18.39 -21.09 22.33
N LEU A 123 17.26 -21.11 21.62
CA LEU A 123 16.68 -22.34 21.11
C LEU A 123 17.63 -23.03 20.12
N ALA A 124 18.25 -22.26 19.21
CA ALA A 124 19.25 -22.79 18.28
C ALA A 124 20.49 -23.32 19.03
N GLU A 125 20.95 -22.65 20.09
CA GLU A 125 22.05 -23.15 20.93
C GLU A 125 21.72 -24.48 21.62
N GLU A 126 20.49 -24.64 22.11
CA GLU A 126 20.04 -25.90 22.70
C GLU A 126 19.89 -27.00 21.64
N PHE A 127 19.36 -26.65 20.46
CA PHE A 127 19.30 -27.57 19.33
C PHE A 127 20.71 -28.08 18.95
N ILE A 128 21.70 -27.19 18.87
CA ILE A 128 23.10 -27.53 18.59
C ILE A 128 23.67 -28.45 19.67
N LYS A 129 23.40 -28.17 20.95
CA LYS A 129 23.88 -29.00 22.07
C LYS A 129 23.31 -30.42 22.02
N SER A 130 22.04 -30.57 21.64
CA SER A 130 21.37 -31.87 21.61
C SER A 130 21.68 -32.70 20.36
N THR A 131 22.05 -32.07 19.25
CA THR A 131 22.17 -32.76 17.93
C THR A 131 23.55 -32.66 17.28
N GLY A 132 24.42 -31.75 17.74
CA GLY A 132 25.77 -31.54 17.18
C GLY A 132 25.81 -30.84 15.82
N ILE A 133 24.68 -30.33 15.31
CA ILE A 133 24.61 -29.73 13.97
C ILE A 133 25.25 -28.32 13.90
N ALA A 134 25.57 -27.89 12.68
CA ALA A 134 26.13 -26.56 12.45
C ALA A 134 25.12 -25.44 12.77
N LYS A 135 25.63 -24.33 13.34
CA LYS A 135 24.82 -23.17 13.78
C LYS A 135 23.87 -22.60 12.72
N LYS A 136 24.31 -22.53 11.45
CA LYS A 136 23.49 -22.01 10.35
C LYS A 136 22.30 -22.92 10.05
N VAL A 137 22.51 -24.24 10.14
CA VAL A 137 21.47 -25.26 9.94
C VAL A 137 20.48 -25.22 11.10
N ALA A 138 20.97 -25.16 12.35
CA ALA A 138 20.13 -25.04 13.54
C ALA A 138 19.20 -23.81 13.48
N ALA A 139 19.69 -22.66 13.06
CA ALA A 139 18.85 -21.45 12.93
C ALA A 139 17.73 -21.61 11.89
N SER A 140 17.97 -22.35 10.80
CA SER A 140 16.96 -22.64 9.78
C SER A 140 15.93 -23.66 10.29
N LEU A 141 16.40 -24.71 10.95
CA LEU A 141 15.54 -25.74 11.55
C LEU A 141 14.67 -25.20 12.66
N VAL A 142 15.18 -24.29 13.49
CA VAL A 142 14.36 -23.61 14.52
C VAL A 142 13.20 -22.84 13.90
N LYS A 143 13.43 -22.14 12.78
CA LYS A 143 12.35 -21.44 12.07
C LYS A 143 11.32 -22.41 11.50
N ALA A 144 11.79 -23.51 10.91
CA ALA A 144 10.93 -24.57 10.41
C ALA A 144 10.08 -25.18 11.54
N LEU A 145 10.74 -25.52 12.66
CA LEU A 145 10.13 -26.10 13.85
C LEU A 145 9.01 -25.21 14.39
N LEU A 146 9.29 -23.93 14.60
CA LEU A 146 8.29 -22.98 15.08
C LEU A 146 7.13 -22.79 14.10
N ALA A 147 7.41 -22.80 12.79
CA ALA A 147 6.40 -22.66 11.76
C ALA A 147 5.48 -23.90 11.70
N SER A 148 6.04 -25.10 11.65
CA SER A 148 5.27 -26.35 11.64
C SER A 148 4.51 -26.57 12.95
N ALA A 149 5.12 -26.23 14.10
CA ALA A 149 4.45 -26.28 15.40
C ALA A 149 3.24 -25.34 15.45
N ALA A 150 3.40 -24.09 14.99
CA ALA A 150 2.31 -23.11 14.99
C ALA A 150 1.17 -23.50 14.04
N ARG A 151 1.45 -24.25 12.96
CA ARG A 151 0.43 -24.83 12.07
C ARG A 151 -0.24 -26.09 12.62
N GLY A 152 0.32 -26.70 13.67
CA GLY A 152 -0.18 -27.97 14.21
C GLY A 152 0.19 -29.17 13.34
N GLU A 153 1.24 -29.06 12.53
CA GLU A 153 1.67 -30.09 11.58
C GLU A 153 2.69 -31.07 12.18
N LEU A 154 3.25 -30.76 13.36
CA LEU A 154 4.24 -31.61 14.01
C LEU A 154 3.59 -32.78 14.75
N PRO A 155 3.93 -34.04 14.38
CA PRO A 155 3.45 -35.22 15.10
C PRO A 155 3.92 -35.18 16.57
N GLY A 156 3.04 -35.50 17.52
CA GLY A 156 3.42 -35.60 18.95
C GLY A 156 3.44 -34.26 19.71
N VAL A 157 3.22 -33.13 19.05
CA VAL A 157 2.98 -31.85 19.73
C VAL A 157 1.50 -31.74 20.07
N SER A 158 1.18 -31.45 21.34
CA SER A 158 -0.22 -31.29 21.76
C SER A 158 -0.85 -30.04 21.12
N PRO A 159 -2.17 -30.03 20.87
CA PRO A 159 -2.86 -28.84 20.34
C PRO A 159 -2.67 -27.59 21.23
N ASP A 160 -2.60 -27.78 22.54
CA ASP A 160 -2.33 -26.71 23.50
C ASP A 160 -0.93 -26.11 23.30
N LEU A 161 0.11 -26.95 23.21
CA LEU A 161 1.47 -26.47 22.97
C LEU A 161 1.60 -25.77 21.61
N ALA A 162 0.95 -26.31 20.57
CA ALA A 162 0.89 -25.67 19.25
C ALA A 162 0.25 -24.27 19.31
N ALA A 163 -0.85 -24.11 20.04
CA ALA A 163 -1.50 -22.81 20.26
C ALA A 163 -0.61 -21.84 21.06
N LYS A 164 0.07 -22.31 22.12
CA LYS A 164 1.05 -21.51 22.89
C LYS A 164 2.19 -21.02 22.02
N VAL A 165 2.75 -21.89 21.17
CA VAL A 165 3.81 -21.55 20.22
C VAL A 165 3.31 -20.51 19.22
N ARG A 166 2.14 -20.73 18.61
CA ARG A 166 1.52 -19.80 17.65
C ARG A 166 1.35 -18.40 18.25
N LEU A 167 0.79 -18.29 19.45
CA LEU A 167 0.64 -17.02 20.17
C LEU A 167 2.00 -16.38 20.43
N THR A 168 2.95 -17.15 20.94
CA THR A 168 4.29 -16.65 21.28
C THR A 168 5.02 -16.12 20.05
N VAL A 169 4.97 -16.83 18.92
CA VAL A 169 5.57 -16.40 17.65
C VAL A 169 4.92 -15.11 17.14
N ALA A 170 3.57 -15.06 17.10
CA ALA A 170 2.83 -13.89 16.65
C ALA A 170 3.12 -12.66 17.53
N ALA A 171 3.02 -12.82 18.86
CA ALA A 171 3.20 -11.74 19.81
C ALA A 171 4.65 -11.24 19.84
N ARG A 172 5.67 -12.12 19.83
CA ARG A 172 7.08 -11.68 19.79
C ARG A 172 7.41 -10.88 18.55
N LYS A 173 6.86 -11.25 17.39
CA LYS A 173 7.09 -10.52 16.14
C LYS A 173 6.51 -9.11 16.17
N ARG A 174 5.40 -8.90 16.88
CA ARG A 174 4.64 -7.64 16.85
C ARG A 174 4.89 -6.74 18.06
N LEU A 175 5.03 -7.30 19.26
CA LEU A 175 5.09 -6.55 20.53
C LEU A 175 6.52 -6.16 20.96
N ARG A 176 7.55 -6.77 20.37
CA ARG A 176 8.96 -6.52 20.71
C ARG A 176 9.53 -5.30 19.98
N LYS A 177 10.74 -4.92 20.40
CA LYS A 177 11.60 -3.94 19.72
C LYS A 177 11.68 -4.21 18.21
N GLY A 178 11.34 -3.22 17.39
CA GLY A 178 11.33 -3.32 15.93
C GLY A 178 10.06 -3.93 15.30
N GLY A 179 9.10 -4.38 16.11
CA GLY A 179 7.75 -4.80 15.69
C GLY A 179 6.76 -3.62 15.57
N ASP A 180 5.53 -3.91 15.17
CA ASP A 180 4.49 -2.89 14.93
C ASP A 180 4.01 -2.18 16.21
N TYR A 181 3.99 -2.91 17.33
CA TYR A 181 3.50 -2.48 18.65
C TYR A 181 4.64 -2.49 19.66
N GLU A 182 5.69 -1.75 19.32
CA GLU A 182 6.98 -1.83 20.00
C GLU A 182 6.87 -1.54 21.49
N ASN A 183 7.38 -2.47 22.31
CA ASN A 183 7.48 -2.33 23.77
C ASN A 183 6.13 -2.41 24.52
N LEU A 184 5.12 -3.03 23.90
CA LEU A 184 3.87 -3.34 24.58
C LEU A 184 4.04 -4.45 25.64
N ALA A 185 4.95 -5.39 25.38
CA ALA A 185 5.33 -6.45 26.31
C ALA A 185 6.76 -6.26 26.81
N THR A 186 6.98 -6.55 28.08
CA THR A 186 8.28 -6.43 28.78
C THR A 186 9.05 -7.75 28.89
N SER A 187 8.37 -8.87 28.67
CA SER A 187 8.92 -10.22 28.72
C SER A 187 8.45 -11.04 27.52
N ASP A 188 9.17 -12.13 27.30
CA ASP A 188 9.04 -12.99 26.13
C ASP A 188 8.35 -14.31 26.44
N SER A 189 8.02 -14.57 27.70
CA SER A 189 7.30 -15.76 28.12
C SER A 189 5.86 -15.71 27.64
N TYR A 190 5.33 -16.87 27.29
CA TYR A 190 3.95 -17.05 26.90
C TYR A 190 2.97 -16.43 27.91
N GLU A 191 3.15 -16.68 29.21
CA GLU A 191 2.24 -16.14 30.25
C GLU A 191 2.20 -14.61 30.27
N THR A 192 3.34 -13.94 30.05
CA THR A 192 3.36 -12.48 30.01
C THR A 192 2.67 -11.97 28.74
N LEU A 193 2.94 -12.59 27.60
CA LEU A 193 2.35 -12.21 26.31
C LEU A 193 0.84 -12.45 26.31
N LYS A 194 0.40 -13.60 26.84
CA LYS A 194 -1.01 -13.95 27.06
C LYS A 194 -1.68 -12.88 27.92
N GLY A 195 -1.15 -12.60 29.12
CA GLY A 195 -1.75 -11.63 30.03
C GLY A 195 -1.88 -10.21 29.44
N VAL A 196 -0.86 -9.76 28.69
CA VAL A 196 -0.93 -8.46 27.97
C VAL A 196 -2.05 -8.47 26.94
N LEU A 197 -2.16 -9.52 26.12
CA LEU A 197 -3.19 -9.61 25.08
C LEU A 197 -4.60 -9.78 25.68
N GLU A 198 -4.77 -10.55 26.74
CA GLU A 198 -6.05 -10.72 27.41
C GLU A 198 -6.57 -9.44 28.04
N LYS A 199 -5.67 -8.64 28.64
CA LYS A 199 -5.98 -7.28 29.12
C LYS A 199 -6.31 -6.36 27.94
N TRP A 200 -5.60 -6.49 26.81
CA TRP A 200 -5.80 -5.68 25.61
C TRP A 200 -7.15 -5.93 24.94
N PHE A 201 -7.61 -7.18 24.90
CA PHE A 201 -8.90 -7.61 24.38
C PHE A 201 -9.94 -7.76 25.51
N ALA A 202 -9.86 -6.97 26.57
CA ALA A 202 -10.92 -6.87 27.56
C ALA A 202 -12.02 -5.92 27.07
N LEU A 203 -13.28 -6.33 27.26
CA LEU A 203 -14.41 -5.43 27.06
C LEU A 203 -14.53 -4.46 28.24
N GLU A 204 -15.16 -3.31 28.01
CA GLU A 204 -15.42 -2.30 29.05
C GLU A 204 -16.72 -2.58 29.80
N GLU A 205 -16.77 -2.08 31.04
CA GLU A 205 -18.02 -1.76 31.72
C GLU A 205 -18.39 -0.32 31.38
N GLU A 206 -19.66 -0.05 31.07
CA GLU A 206 -20.13 1.28 30.68
C GLU A 206 -20.01 2.28 31.85
N GLY A 207 -19.52 3.49 31.56
CA GLY A 207 -19.47 4.60 32.52
C GLY A 207 -18.09 5.26 32.66
N GLY A 208 -18.07 6.55 33.02
CA GLY A 208 -16.85 7.30 33.31
C GLY A 208 -16.85 8.75 32.85
N ASP A 209 -15.76 9.44 33.19
CA ASP A 209 -15.56 10.88 32.95
C ASP A 209 -14.81 11.19 31.64
N LEU A 210 -14.17 10.18 31.03
CA LEU A 210 -13.43 10.35 29.78
C LEU A 210 -14.29 9.95 28.58
N THR A 211 -14.10 10.66 27.47
CA THR A 211 -14.74 10.34 26.19
C THR A 211 -13.69 9.79 25.23
N CYS A 212 -13.92 8.62 24.65
CA CYS A 212 -12.99 8.02 23.69
C CYS A 212 -12.92 8.87 22.41
N ALA A 213 -11.70 9.20 21.97
CA ALA A 213 -11.45 10.00 20.77
C ALA A 213 -11.81 9.28 19.45
N PHE A 214 -12.04 7.97 19.47
CA PHE A 214 -12.33 7.18 18.27
C PHE A 214 -13.82 6.84 18.13
N CYS A 215 -14.47 6.34 19.18
CA CYS A 215 -15.89 5.97 19.14
C CYS A 215 -16.83 6.93 19.86
N GLY A 216 -16.31 7.93 20.58
CA GLY A 216 -17.13 8.88 21.34
C GLY A 216 -17.83 8.30 22.59
N LYS A 217 -17.67 7.01 22.90
CA LYS A 217 -18.24 6.40 24.11
C LYS A 217 -17.49 6.89 25.36
N ARG A 218 -18.22 6.99 26.47
CA ARG A 218 -17.64 7.31 27.78
C ARG A 218 -17.02 6.09 28.43
N PHE A 219 -15.85 6.26 29.03
CA PHE A 219 -15.13 5.20 29.71
C PHE A 219 -14.38 5.71 30.95
N SER A 220 -14.02 4.79 31.84
CA SER A 220 -13.24 5.07 33.05
C SER A 220 -11.84 4.51 32.95
N LEU A 221 -10.88 5.18 33.59
CA LEU A 221 -9.60 4.56 33.91
C LEU A 221 -9.85 3.48 34.97
N ASP A 222 -9.13 2.36 34.87
CA ASP A 222 -9.33 1.23 35.80
C ASP A 222 -8.98 1.67 37.24
N PRO A 223 -9.95 1.69 38.19
CA PRO A 223 -9.72 2.17 39.54
C PRO A 223 -8.73 1.29 40.33
N GLY A 224 -8.49 0.05 39.89
CA GLY A 224 -7.59 -0.90 40.55
C GLY A 224 -6.12 -0.78 40.16
N ASP A 225 -5.78 -0.04 39.10
CA ASP A 225 -4.41 0.08 38.61
C ASP A 225 -3.73 1.29 39.28
N GLN A 226 -2.90 1.06 40.32
CA GLN A 226 -2.24 2.15 41.07
C GLN A 226 -1.25 2.96 40.20
N HIS A 227 -0.82 2.40 39.06
CA HIS A 227 0.03 3.05 38.07
C HIS A 227 -0.36 2.62 36.64
N PRO A 228 -1.48 3.14 36.10
CA PRO A 228 -1.93 2.77 34.77
C PRO A 228 -0.88 3.18 33.75
N ARG A 229 -0.43 2.23 32.91
CA ARG A 229 0.52 2.54 31.85
C ARG A 229 -0.17 3.46 30.85
N VAL A 230 0.39 4.65 30.59
CA VAL A 230 -0.26 5.69 29.78
C VAL A 230 -0.72 5.19 28.40
N TYR A 231 0.07 4.31 27.76
CA TYR A 231 -0.27 3.76 26.44
C TYR A 231 -1.45 2.78 26.44
N GLU A 232 -1.96 2.38 27.61
CA GLU A 232 -3.16 1.55 27.72
C GLU A 232 -4.45 2.35 27.54
N PHE A 233 -4.38 3.67 27.70
CA PHE A 233 -5.52 4.58 27.70
C PHE A 233 -5.37 5.74 26.72
N TYR A 234 -4.19 5.93 26.14
CA TYR A 234 -3.89 7.02 25.20
C TYR A 234 -3.18 6.53 23.95
N PHE A 235 -3.48 7.16 22.81
CA PHE A 235 -2.86 6.84 21.53
C PHE A 235 -1.42 7.34 21.47
N LEU A 236 -0.48 6.41 21.57
CA LEU A 236 0.96 6.67 21.65
C LEU A 236 1.75 5.82 20.66
N ARG A 237 3.04 6.17 20.50
CA ARG A 237 3.99 5.49 19.61
C ARG A 237 4.07 3.97 19.83
N THR A 238 3.86 3.52 21.07
CA THR A 238 3.82 2.10 21.45
C THR A 238 2.69 1.34 20.73
N VAL A 239 1.59 2.03 20.43
CA VAL A 239 0.40 1.46 19.75
C VAL A 239 0.47 1.69 18.24
N SER A 240 1.08 2.80 17.81
CA SER A 240 1.32 3.09 16.40
C SER A 240 2.64 3.81 16.22
N SER A 241 3.64 3.13 15.66
CA SER A 241 4.94 3.76 15.44
C SER A 241 4.94 4.88 14.39
N ASP A 242 3.97 4.88 13.47
CA ASP A 242 3.87 5.86 12.38
C ASP A 242 3.09 7.11 12.76
N LEU A 243 2.04 6.97 13.59
CA LEU A 243 1.11 8.06 13.93
C LEU A 243 1.15 8.44 15.41
N GLY A 244 1.63 7.55 16.27
CA GLY A 244 1.64 7.74 17.71
C GLY A 244 2.82 8.59 18.20
N SER A 245 2.54 9.48 19.15
CA SER A 245 3.54 10.35 19.77
C SER A 245 4.44 9.59 20.76
N SER A 246 5.72 9.96 20.87
CA SER A 246 6.61 9.41 21.89
C SER A 246 6.54 10.27 23.17
N PRO A 247 6.35 9.67 24.36
CA PRO A 247 6.37 10.43 25.61
C PRO A 247 7.72 11.10 25.91
N ASN A 248 8.84 10.48 25.48
CA ASN A 248 10.20 10.83 25.90
C ASN A 248 11.15 11.25 24.76
N LYS A 249 10.65 11.34 23.52
CA LYS A 249 11.39 11.91 22.38
C LYS A 249 10.53 13.04 21.83
N LEU A 250 11.13 14.23 21.67
CA LEU A 250 10.54 15.48 21.13
C LEU A 250 9.01 15.39 21.01
N PRO A 251 8.26 15.82 22.04
CA PRO A 251 6.82 15.56 22.13
C PRO A 251 6.16 16.10 20.86
N ASN A 252 5.50 15.24 20.09
CA ASN A 252 4.80 15.68 18.89
C ASN A 252 3.71 16.69 19.31
N PHE A 253 3.87 17.94 18.87
CA PHE A 253 2.91 19.01 18.47
C PHE A 253 1.45 19.04 18.96
N PHE A 254 1.02 18.30 19.99
CA PHE A 254 -0.03 18.82 20.85
C PHE A 254 0.61 19.97 21.60
N TRP A 255 0.06 21.18 21.44
CA TRP A 255 0.64 22.47 21.85
C TRP A 255 1.08 22.52 23.33
N ASN A 256 0.75 21.53 24.15
CA ASN A 256 1.07 21.40 25.58
C ASN A 256 1.84 20.14 26.02
N GLY A 257 2.17 19.19 25.12
CA GLY A 257 2.90 17.97 25.49
C GLY A 257 2.08 16.90 26.25
N GLU A 258 0.75 17.02 26.30
CA GLU A 258 -0.14 16.02 26.91
C GLU A 258 -0.71 15.06 25.85
N PRO A 259 -0.86 13.75 26.16
CA PRO A 259 -1.57 12.82 25.29
C PRO A 259 -3.06 13.23 25.21
N SER A 260 -3.49 13.73 24.06
CA SER A 260 -4.83 14.31 23.86
C SER A 260 -5.86 13.34 23.29
N LEU A 261 -5.46 12.10 22.97
CA LEU A 261 -6.31 11.10 22.31
C LEU A 261 -6.59 9.90 23.23
N PRO A 262 -7.52 10.06 24.19
CA PRO A 262 -7.98 8.96 25.05
C PRO A 262 -8.67 7.85 24.23
N MET A 263 -8.40 6.59 24.56
CA MET A 263 -8.97 5.42 23.90
C MET A 263 -9.63 4.47 24.90
N CYS A 264 -10.83 4.00 24.56
CA CYS A 264 -11.51 2.93 25.28
C CYS A 264 -10.88 1.57 24.98
N ARG A 265 -11.09 0.56 25.83
CA ARG A 265 -10.52 -0.79 25.65
C ARG A 265 -10.97 -1.44 24.34
N LEU A 266 -12.20 -1.16 23.92
CA LEU A 266 -12.74 -1.66 22.67
C LEU A 266 -11.99 -1.09 21.45
N CYS A 267 -11.88 0.24 21.32
CA CYS A 267 -11.16 0.86 20.21
C CYS A 267 -9.68 0.47 20.23
N ARG A 268 -9.08 0.39 21.41
CA ARG A 268 -7.73 -0.13 21.63
C ARG A 268 -7.55 -1.54 21.04
N SER A 269 -8.55 -2.42 21.16
CA SER A 269 -8.49 -3.77 20.59
C SER A 269 -8.37 -3.78 19.06
N TYR A 270 -9.06 -2.86 18.38
CA TYR A 270 -8.98 -2.72 16.92
C TYR A 270 -7.58 -2.28 16.48
N LEU A 271 -6.95 -1.36 17.22
CA LEU A 271 -5.62 -0.84 16.89
C LEU A 271 -4.55 -1.94 16.83
N LEU A 272 -4.69 -2.99 17.64
CA LEU A 272 -3.79 -4.15 17.63
C LEU A 272 -3.93 -5.00 16.36
N CYS A 273 -4.88 -4.69 15.49
CA CYS A 273 -5.07 -5.36 14.20
C CYS A 273 -4.51 -4.55 13.00
N SER A 274 -3.98 -3.34 13.21
CA SER A 274 -3.46 -2.49 12.12
C SER A 274 -2.38 -3.17 11.26
N HIS A 275 -1.51 -3.98 11.87
CA HIS A 275 -0.44 -4.69 11.17
C HIS A 275 -0.94 -5.69 10.12
N ILE A 276 -2.20 -6.16 10.22
CA ILE A 276 -2.81 -7.06 9.23
C ILE A 276 -2.96 -6.31 7.92
N VAL A 277 -3.59 -5.13 7.94
CA VAL A 277 -3.72 -4.28 6.76
C VAL A 277 -2.35 -3.82 6.26
N ARG A 278 -1.45 -3.44 7.18
CA ARG A 278 -0.08 -3.04 6.83
C ARG A 278 0.69 -4.13 6.09
N SER A 279 0.43 -5.41 6.37
CA SER A 279 1.10 -6.52 5.68
C SER A 279 0.82 -6.57 4.18
N TYR A 280 -0.27 -5.95 3.72
CA TYR A 280 -0.61 -5.83 2.30
C TYR A 280 0.10 -4.67 1.61
N GLY A 281 0.68 -3.73 2.37
CA GLY A 281 1.39 -2.56 1.84
C GLY A 281 0.51 -1.43 1.33
N PHE A 282 -0.82 -1.59 1.32
CA PHE A 282 -1.77 -0.55 0.94
C PHE A 282 -3.10 -0.70 1.68
N PHE A 283 -3.89 0.37 1.69
CA PHE A 283 -5.28 0.35 2.15
C PHE A 283 -6.13 1.32 1.35
N LEU A 284 -7.26 0.84 0.86
CA LEU A 284 -8.35 1.67 0.35
C LEU A 284 -9.29 2.02 1.48
N ASN A 285 -9.42 3.31 1.75
CA ASN A 285 -10.40 3.85 2.66
C ASN A 285 -11.55 4.54 1.90
N THR A 286 -12.75 4.25 2.36
CA THR A 286 -14.01 4.88 1.98
C THR A 286 -14.80 5.13 3.26
N GLY A 287 -15.91 5.87 3.17
CA GLY A 287 -16.86 6.03 4.27
C GLY A 287 -17.73 4.80 4.57
N SER A 288 -17.36 3.59 4.11
CA SER A 288 -18.14 2.36 4.32
C SER A 288 -17.25 1.15 4.56
N PHE A 289 -17.44 0.44 5.67
CA PHE A 289 -16.73 -0.82 5.93
C PHE A 289 -17.04 -1.89 4.90
N LYS A 290 -18.28 -1.93 4.40
CA LYS A 290 -18.68 -2.85 3.32
C LYS A 290 -17.86 -2.61 2.05
N ALA A 291 -17.76 -1.35 1.63
CA ALA A 291 -16.95 -0.99 0.46
C ALA A 291 -15.45 -1.28 0.70
N ASN A 292 -14.91 -0.89 1.85
CA ASN A 292 -13.52 -1.19 2.23
C ASN A 292 -13.22 -2.69 2.16
N TRP A 293 -14.10 -3.52 2.71
CA TRP A 293 -13.97 -4.97 2.74
C TRP A 293 -13.83 -5.57 1.34
N TYR A 294 -14.77 -5.26 0.44
CA TYR A 294 -14.78 -5.83 -0.90
C TYR A 294 -13.67 -5.27 -1.78
N LEU A 295 -13.40 -3.96 -1.72
CA LEU A 295 -12.41 -3.32 -2.58
C LEU A 295 -10.98 -3.73 -2.26
N ASN A 296 -10.60 -3.71 -0.97
CA ASN A 296 -9.28 -4.15 -0.56
C ASN A 296 -9.05 -5.63 -0.90
N ARG A 297 -10.08 -6.49 -0.77
CA ARG A 297 -9.99 -7.90 -1.18
C ARG A 297 -9.82 -8.07 -2.68
N LEU A 298 -10.62 -7.38 -3.47
CA LEU A 298 -10.57 -7.49 -4.92
C LEU A 298 -9.19 -7.09 -5.45
N LEU A 299 -8.62 -6.01 -4.93
CA LEU A 299 -7.28 -5.58 -5.33
C LEU A 299 -6.18 -6.56 -4.95
N ARG A 300 -6.27 -7.16 -3.76
CA ARG A 300 -5.33 -8.22 -3.36
C ARG A 300 -5.42 -9.43 -4.28
N ALA A 301 -6.61 -9.80 -4.73
CA ALA A 301 -6.80 -10.93 -5.64
C ALA A 301 -6.30 -10.65 -7.06
N GLU A 302 -6.48 -9.42 -7.56
CA GLU A 302 -6.05 -9.02 -8.90
C GLU A 302 -4.53 -8.70 -8.95
N SER A 303 -3.90 -8.45 -7.80
CA SER A 303 -2.47 -8.18 -7.69
C SER A 303 -1.68 -9.49 -7.54
N SER A 304 -1.23 -10.09 -8.64
CA SER A 304 -0.38 -11.29 -8.63
C SER A 304 0.98 -11.04 -7.93
N SER A 305 1.22 -11.77 -6.83
CA SER A 305 2.53 -12.23 -6.29
C SER A 305 3.69 -11.24 -6.01
N SER A 306 3.55 -9.92 -6.16
CA SER A 306 4.67 -8.95 -6.04
C SER A 306 4.44 -7.79 -5.06
N LEU A 307 3.56 -7.93 -4.07
CA LEU A 307 3.22 -6.80 -3.16
C LEU A 307 4.20 -6.54 -2.02
N THR A 308 5.30 -7.30 -1.90
CA THR A 308 6.38 -6.98 -0.96
C THR A 308 7.31 -5.93 -1.56
N GLY A 309 6.81 -4.72 -1.79
CA GLY A 309 7.59 -3.64 -2.38
C GLY A 309 6.93 -2.28 -2.20
N SER A 310 7.77 -1.25 -2.25
CA SER A 310 7.46 0.17 -2.04
C SER A 310 6.26 0.73 -2.81
N HIS A 311 5.67 0.04 -3.79
CA HIS A 311 4.84 0.68 -4.83
C HIS A 311 3.34 0.34 -4.77
N GLY A 312 2.80 0.00 -3.59
CA GLY A 312 1.42 -0.48 -3.41
C GLY A 312 0.31 0.44 -3.98
N PHE A 313 0.51 1.74 -3.92
CA PHE A 313 -0.40 2.74 -4.50
C PHE A 313 -0.44 2.70 -6.05
N TYR A 314 0.71 2.57 -6.71
CA TYR A 314 0.76 2.46 -8.17
C TYR A 314 0.24 1.12 -8.67
N ASN A 315 0.34 0.06 -7.85
CA ASN A 315 -0.28 -1.23 -8.17
C ASN A 315 -1.82 -1.15 -8.15
N LEU A 316 -2.42 -0.35 -7.27
CA LEU A 316 -3.86 -0.06 -7.35
C LEU A 316 -4.20 0.59 -8.68
N LEU A 317 -3.46 1.64 -9.04
CA LEU A 317 -3.74 2.40 -10.25
C LEU A 317 -3.54 1.56 -11.51
N ASP A 318 -2.50 0.73 -11.52
CA ASP A 318 -2.28 -0.26 -12.56
C ASP A 318 -3.43 -1.30 -12.57
N ALA A 319 -3.85 -1.84 -11.43
CA ALA A 319 -4.99 -2.76 -11.35
C ALA A 319 -6.31 -2.12 -11.84
N LEU A 320 -6.56 -0.85 -11.53
CA LEU A 320 -7.70 -0.09 -12.05
C LEU A 320 -7.59 0.11 -13.57
N ALA A 321 -6.40 0.42 -14.07
CA ALA A 321 -6.16 0.54 -15.50
C ALA A 321 -6.27 -0.82 -16.21
N ALA A 322 -5.83 -1.90 -15.56
CA ALA A 322 -5.73 -3.29 -16.00
C ALA A 322 -7.10 -3.96 -16.12
N SER A 323 -7.91 -3.82 -15.07
CA SER A 323 -9.09 -4.65 -14.86
C SER A 323 -10.38 -3.90 -15.24
N SER A 324 -11.02 -4.36 -16.32
CA SER A 324 -12.35 -3.87 -16.71
C SER A 324 -13.41 -4.22 -15.67
N ARG A 325 -13.21 -5.30 -14.91
CA ARG A 325 -14.06 -5.70 -13.79
C ARG A 325 -14.00 -4.69 -12.65
N LEU A 326 -12.79 -4.31 -12.22
CA LEU A 326 -12.60 -3.26 -11.20
C LEU A 326 -13.24 -1.94 -11.62
N ARG A 327 -13.03 -1.51 -12.87
CA ARG A 327 -13.63 -0.26 -13.39
C ARG A 327 -15.16 -0.29 -13.40
N LYS A 328 -15.77 -1.41 -13.80
CA LYS A 328 -17.22 -1.58 -13.79
C LYS A 328 -17.80 -1.61 -12.38
N LEU A 329 -17.10 -2.23 -11.43
CA LEU A 329 -17.55 -2.36 -10.04
C LEU A 329 -17.42 -1.03 -9.28
N LEU A 330 -16.32 -0.30 -9.47
CA LEU A 330 -16.06 0.93 -8.77
C LEU A 330 -16.85 2.12 -9.36
N GLY A 331 -17.05 2.17 -10.68
CA GLY A 331 -17.77 3.31 -11.30
C GLY A 331 -17.20 4.69 -10.94
N GLY A 332 -17.81 5.75 -11.45
CA GLY A 332 -17.38 7.14 -11.18
C GLY A 332 -17.58 7.58 -9.74
N TRP A 333 -18.70 7.18 -9.16
CA TRP A 333 -19.13 7.62 -7.84
C TRP A 333 -18.33 6.97 -6.71
N THR A 334 -18.01 5.67 -6.79
CA THR A 334 -17.23 5.00 -5.72
C THR A 334 -15.74 5.33 -5.79
N LEU A 335 -15.21 5.66 -6.97
CA LEU A 335 -13.83 6.17 -7.09
C LEU A 335 -13.70 7.60 -6.53
N THR A 336 -14.76 8.39 -6.62
CA THR A 336 -14.74 9.77 -6.11
C THR A 336 -14.75 9.74 -4.59
N GLY A 337 -13.77 10.39 -3.96
CA GLY A 337 -13.64 10.36 -2.50
C GLY A 337 -12.97 9.10 -1.96
N LEU A 338 -12.38 8.27 -2.84
CA LEU A 338 -11.55 7.16 -2.42
C LEU A 338 -10.23 7.69 -1.88
N GLU A 339 -9.92 7.30 -0.66
CA GLU A 339 -8.67 7.57 0.01
C GLU A 339 -7.76 6.34 -0.14
N VAL A 340 -6.57 6.54 -0.69
CA VAL A 340 -5.61 5.45 -0.91
C VAL A 340 -4.38 5.67 -0.06
N MET A 341 -4.08 4.70 0.79
CA MET A 341 -2.91 4.69 1.66
C MET A 341 -1.87 3.73 1.11
N SER A 342 -0.65 4.21 0.89
CA SER A 342 0.54 3.37 0.70
C SER A 342 1.25 3.25 2.06
N LEU A 343 1.33 2.02 2.56
CA LEU A 343 1.77 1.71 3.92
C LEU A 343 3.16 1.08 3.84
N ARG A 344 4.20 1.88 4.07
CA ARG A 344 5.60 1.41 4.16
C ARG A 344 6.07 1.43 5.61
N LYS A 345 7.17 0.73 5.92
CA LYS A 345 7.76 0.77 7.26
C LYS A 345 8.24 2.19 7.58
N GLY A 346 7.61 2.85 8.54
CA GLY A 346 7.95 4.22 8.96
C GLY A 346 7.53 5.34 7.99
N LYS A 347 6.74 5.04 6.95
CA LYS A 347 6.23 6.06 6.01
C LYS A 347 4.83 5.68 5.55
N VAL A 348 3.90 6.64 5.67
CA VAL A 348 2.55 6.55 5.12
C VAL A 348 2.44 7.61 4.02
N GLU A 349 2.02 7.18 2.84
CA GLU A 349 1.71 8.08 1.72
C GLU A 349 0.20 8.09 1.52
N TYR A 350 -0.37 9.30 1.52
CA TYR A 350 -1.81 9.54 1.40
C TYR A 350 -2.10 10.10 0.01
N HIS A 351 -3.04 9.48 -0.70
CA HIS A 351 -3.54 9.95 -1.99
C HIS A 351 -5.07 10.00 -1.97
N PHE A 352 -5.63 11.13 -2.38
CA PHE A 352 -7.07 11.31 -2.50
C PHE A 352 -7.48 11.30 -3.97
N ILE A 353 -8.46 10.46 -4.32
CA ILE A 353 -9.00 10.43 -5.68
C ILE A 353 -10.17 11.41 -5.77
N SER A 354 -9.90 12.57 -6.39
CA SER A 354 -10.94 13.55 -6.69
C SER A 354 -11.88 13.06 -7.80
N ALA A 355 -13.02 13.72 -7.95
CA ALA A 355 -13.94 13.44 -9.06
C ALA A 355 -13.27 13.62 -10.44
N THR A 356 -12.34 14.57 -10.54
CA THR A 356 -11.57 14.83 -11.78
C THR A 356 -10.68 13.65 -12.09
N VAL A 357 -9.87 13.22 -11.12
CA VAL A 357 -8.98 12.07 -11.27
C VAL A 357 -9.76 10.78 -11.53
N ALA A 358 -10.87 10.56 -10.82
CA ALA A 358 -11.74 9.40 -11.03
C ALA A 358 -12.24 9.31 -12.49
N ARG A 359 -12.66 10.45 -13.08
CA ARG A 359 -13.05 10.50 -14.50
C ARG A 359 -11.92 10.11 -15.42
N TRP A 360 -10.71 10.62 -15.17
CA TRP A 360 -9.52 10.26 -15.95
C TRP A 360 -9.22 8.77 -15.87
N LEU A 361 -9.23 8.19 -14.66
CA LEU A 361 -8.94 6.76 -14.44
C LEU A 361 -9.96 5.83 -15.09
N LEU A 362 -11.22 6.25 -15.20
CA LEU A 362 -12.28 5.47 -15.85
C LEU A 362 -12.30 5.59 -17.37
N ASN A 363 -11.71 6.63 -17.94
CA ASN A 363 -11.58 6.76 -19.38
C ASN A 363 -10.65 5.66 -19.92
N THR A 364 -11.18 4.83 -20.81
CA THR A 364 -10.45 3.65 -21.31
C THR A 364 -9.15 4.00 -22.06
N ARG A 365 -9.10 5.14 -22.76
CA ARG A 365 -7.89 5.59 -23.46
C ARG A 365 -6.86 6.12 -22.48
N THR A 366 -7.28 6.93 -21.51
CA THR A 366 -6.40 7.41 -20.44
C THR A 366 -5.84 6.24 -19.64
N SER A 367 -6.67 5.27 -19.23
CA SER A 367 -6.19 4.05 -18.56
C SER A 367 -5.16 3.30 -19.40
N ALA A 368 -5.41 3.15 -20.71
CA ALA A 368 -4.51 2.41 -21.61
C ALA A 368 -3.15 3.10 -21.74
N LEU A 369 -3.12 4.43 -21.84
CA LEU A 369 -1.89 5.23 -21.86
C LEU A 369 -1.18 5.19 -20.50
N LEU A 370 -1.92 5.20 -19.39
CA LEU A 370 -1.32 5.11 -18.06
C LEU A 370 -0.60 3.77 -17.81
N ARG A 371 -1.03 2.68 -18.45
CA ARG A 371 -0.32 1.40 -18.38
C ARG A 371 1.08 1.44 -18.98
N SER A 372 1.39 2.37 -19.90
CA SER A 372 2.76 2.50 -20.41
C SER A 372 3.71 3.09 -19.37
N PHE A 373 3.18 3.63 -18.27
CA PHE A 373 3.92 4.23 -17.15
C PHE A 373 3.82 3.38 -15.87
N SER A 374 4.04 2.07 -16.01
CA SER A 374 3.96 1.09 -14.92
C SER A 374 5.28 0.34 -14.66
N SER A 375 6.41 0.78 -15.24
CA SER A 375 7.73 0.14 -15.10
C SER A 375 8.42 0.38 -13.76
N ARG A 376 7.79 1.11 -12.83
CA ARG A 376 8.29 1.43 -11.47
C ARG A 376 9.57 2.29 -11.48
N GLU A 377 9.83 3.00 -12.57
CA GLU A 377 10.87 4.04 -12.64
C GLU A 377 10.41 5.29 -11.87
N GLU A 378 11.35 5.99 -11.20
CA GLU A 378 11.05 7.18 -10.38
C GLU A 378 10.33 8.29 -11.16
N VAL A 379 10.64 8.46 -12.45
CA VAL A 379 9.95 9.41 -13.33
C VAL A 379 8.46 9.06 -13.53
N GLU A 380 8.13 7.77 -13.58
CA GLU A 380 6.75 7.32 -13.78
C GLU A 380 5.93 7.45 -12.50
N GLU A 381 6.55 7.21 -11.34
CA GLU A 381 5.94 7.55 -10.05
C GLU A 381 5.60 9.04 -9.98
N ARG A 382 6.50 9.90 -10.44
CA ARG A 382 6.27 11.34 -10.50
C ARG A 382 5.10 11.69 -11.44
N ILE A 383 4.98 11.05 -12.61
CA ILE A 383 3.85 11.25 -13.54
C ILE A 383 2.53 10.94 -12.83
N TRP A 384 2.44 9.80 -12.13
CA TRP A 384 1.25 9.45 -11.36
C TRP A 384 0.99 10.42 -10.19
N GLY A 385 2.03 10.82 -9.46
CA GLY A 385 1.91 11.82 -8.38
C GLY A 385 1.34 13.15 -8.87
N LEU A 386 1.80 13.63 -10.04
CA LEU A 386 1.30 14.83 -10.70
C LEU A 386 -0.15 14.66 -11.17
N LEU A 387 -0.51 13.49 -11.71
CA LEU A 387 -1.89 13.18 -12.11
C LEU A 387 -2.84 13.30 -10.91
N LEU A 388 -2.46 12.77 -9.76
CA LEU A 388 -3.32 12.78 -8.56
C LEU A 388 -3.43 14.16 -7.94
N ALA A 389 -2.36 14.94 -8.02
CA ALA A 389 -2.35 16.33 -7.61
C ALA A 389 -3.07 17.25 -8.61
N GLU A 390 -3.64 16.70 -9.70
CA GLU A 390 -4.26 17.44 -10.81
C GLU A 390 -3.29 18.45 -11.49
N ARG A 391 -1.98 18.22 -11.35
CA ARG A 391 -0.89 19.05 -11.90
C ARG A 391 -0.42 18.53 -13.25
N ILE A 392 -1.37 18.29 -14.16
CA ILE A 392 -1.10 17.69 -15.47
C ILE A 392 -0.26 18.58 -16.39
N GLU A 393 -0.24 19.90 -16.17
CA GLU A 393 0.60 20.83 -16.95
C GLU A 393 2.09 20.51 -16.81
N ASP A 394 2.51 20.00 -15.65
CA ASP A 394 3.90 19.61 -15.38
C ASP A 394 4.34 18.38 -16.21
N PHE A 395 3.42 17.70 -16.91
CA PHE A 395 3.77 16.67 -17.89
C PHE A 395 4.57 17.26 -19.05
N LEU A 396 4.29 18.50 -19.44
CA LEU A 396 5.02 19.18 -20.50
C LEU A 396 6.46 19.50 -20.09
N ASP A 397 6.69 19.80 -18.81
CA ASP A 397 8.03 20.00 -18.28
C ASP A 397 8.82 18.68 -18.29
N ILE A 398 8.20 17.56 -17.88
CA ILE A 398 8.81 16.23 -17.98
C ILE A 398 9.14 15.90 -19.44
N ALA A 399 8.22 16.13 -20.37
CA ALA A 399 8.44 15.90 -21.80
C ALA A 399 9.59 16.75 -22.34
N TYR A 400 9.61 18.04 -22.02
CA TYR A 400 10.68 18.95 -22.41
C TYR A 400 12.05 18.51 -21.88
N THR A 401 12.17 18.26 -20.59
CA THR A 401 13.43 17.84 -19.96
C THR A 401 13.90 16.50 -20.52
N SER A 402 12.98 15.57 -20.76
CA SER A 402 13.29 14.26 -21.37
C SER A 402 13.83 14.42 -22.80
N LEU A 403 13.20 15.25 -23.65
CA LEU A 403 13.69 15.52 -25.00
C LEU A 403 15.05 16.23 -25.00
N TYR A 404 15.22 17.20 -24.09
CA TYR A 404 16.48 17.91 -23.93
C TYR A 404 17.64 16.95 -23.56
N SER A 405 17.36 16.00 -22.65
CA SER A 405 18.30 14.97 -22.23
C SER A 405 18.61 13.96 -23.34
N LEU A 406 17.59 13.50 -24.08
CA LEU A 406 17.75 12.59 -25.23
C LEU A 406 18.63 13.18 -26.34
N MET A 407 18.67 14.51 -26.48
CA MET A 407 19.57 15.20 -27.40
C MET A 407 20.99 15.40 -26.85
N GLY A 408 21.31 14.94 -25.64
CA GLY A 408 22.64 15.13 -25.04
C GLY A 408 22.91 16.55 -24.53
N GLY A 409 21.86 17.27 -24.11
CA GLY A 409 22.01 18.47 -23.28
C GLY A 409 22.74 18.13 -21.96
N ARG A 410 23.52 19.10 -21.43
CA ARG A 410 24.53 18.92 -20.36
C ARG A 410 24.26 17.78 -19.35
N GLN A 411 25.29 16.94 -19.19
CA GLN A 411 25.41 15.85 -18.22
C GLN A 411 25.32 16.33 -16.77
N GLY A 412 24.39 15.72 -16.05
CA GLY A 412 24.37 15.63 -14.60
C GLY A 412 23.13 14.85 -14.24
N VAL A 413 23.20 13.51 -14.30
CA VAL A 413 22.17 12.51 -13.95
C VAL A 413 20.87 13.17 -13.49
N GLU A 414 20.05 13.64 -14.43
CA GLU A 414 18.76 14.24 -14.06
C GLU A 414 17.85 13.07 -13.70
N VAL A 415 17.76 12.83 -12.40
CA VAL A 415 16.77 11.96 -11.81
C VAL A 415 15.39 12.46 -12.25
N GLY A 416 14.62 11.61 -12.94
CA GLY A 416 13.25 11.93 -13.34
C GLY A 416 13.02 12.29 -14.81
N VAL A 417 13.83 11.78 -15.75
CA VAL A 417 13.57 11.90 -17.21
C VAL A 417 13.17 10.56 -17.84
N LEU A 418 12.37 10.62 -18.91
CA LEU A 418 12.03 9.45 -19.72
C LEU A 418 13.17 9.13 -20.70
N ALA A 419 13.70 7.91 -20.63
CA ALA A 419 14.84 7.47 -21.45
C ALA A 419 14.46 7.08 -22.90
N ASP A 420 13.17 7.08 -23.24
CA ASP A 420 12.67 6.71 -24.57
C ASP A 420 11.77 7.81 -25.14
N SER A 421 12.07 8.22 -26.37
CA SER A 421 11.24 9.14 -27.16
C SER A 421 9.80 8.62 -27.36
N GLY A 422 9.61 7.30 -27.40
CA GLY A 422 8.28 6.67 -27.45
C GLY A 422 7.47 6.96 -26.19
N LYS A 423 8.05 6.70 -25.01
CA LYS A 423 7.42 7.07 -23.73
C LYS A 423 7.11 8.57 -23.62
N VAL A 424 7.96 9.45 -24.16
CA VAL A 424 7.65 10.90 -24.22
C VAL A 424 6.39 11.15 -25.04
N VAL A 425 6.25 10.52 -26.21
CA VAL A 425 5.05 10.65 -27.05
C VAL A 425 3.81 10.09 -26.34
N ASP A 426 3.93 8.99 -25.61
CA ASP A 426 2.82 8.46 -24.83
C ASP A 426 2.40 9.40 -23.69
N LEU A 427 3.34 10.14 -23.09
CA LEU A 427 3.05 11.15 -22.06
C LEU A 427 2.29 12.34 -22.67
N LEU A 428 2.67 12.76 -23.88
CA LEU A 428 2.00 13.82 -24.63
C LEU A 428 0.59 13.40 -25.07
N LYS A 429 0.40 12.14 -25.49
CA LYS A 429 -0.93 11.57 -25.76
C LYS A 429 -1.80 11.56 -24.51
N LEU A 430 -1.22 11.16 -23.38
CA LEU A 430 -1.91 11.14 -22.09
C LEU A 430 -2.38 12.55 -21.71
N TYR A 431 -1.50 13.53 -21.79
CA TYR A 431 -1.82 14.94 -21.56
C TYR A 431 -2.98 15.43 -22.44
N ALA A 432 -2.88 15.21 -23.76
CA ALA A 432 -3.90 15.65 -24.71
C ALA A 432 -5.27 14.97 -24.47
N GLU A 433 -5.28 13.67 -24.16
CA GLU A 433 -6.52 12.94 -23.87
C GLU A 433 -7.16 13.39 -22.55
N ILE A 434 -6.36 13.77 -21.55
CA ILE A 434 -6.86 14.36 -20.30
C ILE A 434 -7.49 15.74 -20.58
N LYS A 435 -6.81 16.62 -21.32
CA LYS A 435 -7.32 17.96 -21.70
C LYS A 435 -8.63 17.88 -22.48
N ARG A 436 -8.75 16.91 -23.39
CA ARG A 436 -9.97 16.65 -24.17
C ARG A 436 -11.18 16.34 -23.28
N GLN A 437 -10.97 15.70 -22.12
CA GLN A 437 -12.05 15.40 -21.17
C GLN A 437 -12.47 16.63 -20.36
N GLY A 438 -11.61 17.64 -20.23
CA GLY A 438 -11.90 18.89 -19.52
C GLY A 438 -12.87 19.83 -20.25
N GLY A 439 -13.36 19.46 -21.44
CA GLY A 439 -14.29 20.28 -22.23
C GLY A 439 -13.62 21.38 -23.05
N GLU A 440 -12.29 21.48 -23.02
CA GLU A 440 -11.56 22.27 -24.01
C GLU A 440 -11.83 21.64 -25.39
N SER A 441 -12.25 22.45 -26.36
CA SER A 441 -12.39 22.03 -27.76
C SER A 441 -11.00 21.76 -28.34
N VAL A 442 -10.39 20.65 -27.95
CA VAL A 442 -9.10 20.19 -28.45
C VAL A 442 -9.30 19.79 -29.91
N ARG A 443 -8.80 20.60 -30.85
CA ARG A 443 -8.61 20.14 -32.24
C ARG A 443 -7.69 18.92 -32.18
N TYR A 444 -8.11 17.81 -32.78
CA TYR A 444 -7.38 16.56 -32.73
C TYR A 444 -5.99 16.70 -33.38
N LEU A 445 -4.95 16.63 -32.55
CA LEU A 445 -3.56 16.50 -33.01
C LEU A 445 -3.18 15.02 -32.97
N ASN A 446 -2.72 14.48 -34.10
CA ASN A 446 -2.28 13.10 -34.18
C ASN A 446 -0.79 13.02 -33.82
N MET A 447 -0.49 12.72 -32.55
CA MET A 447 0.88 12.70 -32.04
C MET A 447 1.77 11.66 -32.73
N ASP A 448 1.20 10.52 -33.14
CA ASP A 448 1.96 9.48 -33.86
C ASP A 448 2.35 9.96 -35.27
N ARG A 449 1.45 10.65 -35.97
CA ARG A 449 1.79 11.25 -37.26
C ARG A 449 2.82 12.37 -37.11
N LEU A 450 2.67 13.25 -36.11
CA LEU A 450 3.65 14.30 -35.85
C LEU A 450 5.04 13.73 -35.55
N ARG A 451 5.12 12.65 -34.77
CA ARG A 451 6.36 11.90 -34.54
C ARG A 451 6.94 11.37 -35.85
N GLU A 452 6.10 10.79 -36.71
CA GLU A 452 6.55 10.26 -37.99
C GLU A 452 7.04 11.35 -38.96
N GLU A 453 6.36 12.50 -39.01
CA GLU A 453 6.82 13.67 -39.76
C GLU A 453 8.17 14.18 -39.23
N GLY A 454 8.38 14.15 -37.91
CA GLY A 454 9.68 14.45 -37.31
C GLY A 454 10.76 13.48 -37.74
N ARG A 455 10.45 12.18 -37.81
CA ARG A 455 11.40 11.13 -38.19
C ARG A 455 11.80 11.19 -39.67
N ARG A 456 10.88 11.57 -40.55
CA ARG A 456 11.12 11.71 -42.01
C ARG A 456 11.55 13.11 -42.44
N GLY A 457 11.44 14.06 -41.52
CA GLY A 457 11.70 15.47 -41.78
C GLY A 457 13.18 15.78 -42.03
N PRO A 458 13.49 17.05 -42.34
CA PRO A 458 14.83 17.49 -42.73
C PRO A 458 15.79 17.70 -41.54
N LEU A 459 15.30 17.51 -40.30
CA LEU A 459 16.06 17.70 -39.07
C LEU A 459 16.60 16.36 -38.57
N ASN A 460 17.78 16.37 -37.97
CA ASN A 460 18.36 15.23 -37.27
C ASN A 460 19.16 15.71 -36.04
N THR A 461 19.48 14.79 -35.15
CA THR A 461 20.28 15.05 -33.94
C THR A 461 21.75 14.67 -34.08
N GLU A 462 22.15 14.11 -35.23
CA GLU A 462 23.52 13.66 -35.51
C GLU A 462 24.42 14.81 -35.94
N GLU A 463 23.92 15.70 -36.81
CA GLU A 463 24.67 16.87 -37.26
C GLU A 463 24.59 18.00 -36.23
N ASN A 464 25.73 18.47 -35.72
CA ASN A 464 25.78 19.53 -34.69
C ASN A 464 25.01 20.81 -35.07
N SER A 465 24.99 21.20 -36.35
CA SER A 465 24.25 22.36 -36.84
C SER A 465 22.73 22.16 -36.73
N LYS A 466 22.24 21.00 -37.16
CA LYS A 466 20.82 20.61 -37.08
C LYS A 466 20.40 20.37 -35.63
N LYS A 467 21.25 19.73 -34.84
CA LYS A 467 21.06 19.53 -33.39
C LYS A 467 20.85 20.84 -32.63
N ASN A 468 21.69 21.86 -32.86
CA ASN A 468 21.52 23.19 -32.27
C ASN A 468 20.20 23.85 -32.70
N LEU A 469 19.77 23.60 -33.95
CA LEU A 469 18.49 24.09 -34.45
C LEU A 469 17.32 23.40 -33.74
N VAL A 470 17.40 22.09 -33.49
CA VAL A 470 16.38 21.35 -32.72
C VAL A 470 16.29 21.84 -31.27
N PHE A 471 17.41 22.07 -30.59
CA PHE A 471 17.41 22.69 -29.25
C PHE A 471 16.74 24.06 -29.26
N ARG A 472 17.04 24.89 -30.26
CA ARG A 472 16.41 26.21 -30.40
C ARG A 472 14.91 26.10 -30.62
N ILE A 473 14.45 25.18 -31.47
CA ILE A 473 13.03 24.94 -31.70
C ILE A 473 12.35 24.48 -30.39
N LEU A 474 12.99 23.58 -29.64
CA LEU A 474 12.49 23.08 -28.36
C LEU A 474 12.32 24.22 -27.34
N GLU A 475 13.32 25.09 -27.18
CA GLU A 475 13.23 26.25 -26.28
C GLU A 475 12.15 27.25 -26.70
N LEU A 476 12.10 27.59 -27.99
CA LEU A 476 11.11 28.53 -28.49
C LEU A 476 9.69 27.98 -28.30
N ALA A 477 9.50 26.68 -28.49
CA ALA A 477 8.23 26.01 -28.22
C ALA A 477 7.88 26.08 -26.72
N ARG A 478 8.82 25.79 -25.82
CA ARG A 478 8.63 25.91 -24.36
C ARG A 478 8.22 27.32 -23.93
N LEU A 479 8.79 28.34 -24.58
CA LEU A 479 8.46 29.76 -24.34
C LEU A 479 7.15 30.22 -25.01
N GLY A 480 6.43 29.35 -25.72
CA GLY A 480 5.21 29.70 -26.45
C GLY A 480 5.44 30.59 -27.67
N ARG A 481 6.68 30.69 -28.18
CA ARG A 481 7.06 31.53 -29.33
C ARG A 481 6.68 30.87 -30.66
N ARG A 482 5.37 30.75 -30.89
CA ARG A 482 4.76 30.03 -32.02
C ARG A 482 5.26 30.46 -33.40
N ASP A 483 5.22 31.77 -33.66
CA ASP A 483 5.58 32.30 -34.98
C ASP A 483 7.05 32.04 -35.31
N ASP A 484 7.93 32.17 -34.31
CA ASP A 484 9.36 31.90 -34.47
C ASP A 484 9.61 30.41 -34.77
N VAL A 485 8.92 29.51 -34.08
CA VAL A 485 8.99 28.06 -34.35
C VAL A 485 8.50 27.75 -35.76
N TYR A 486 7.35 28.31 -36.17
CA TYR A 486 6.79 28.13 -37.50
C TYR A 486 7.78 28.59 -38.59
N HIS A 487 8.32 29.79 -38.45
CA HIS A 487 9.26 30.35 -39.41
C HIS A 487 10.55 29.54 -39.53
N ILE A 488 11.08 29.03 -38.40
CA ILE A 488 12.26 28.17 -38.43
C ILE A 488 11.96 26.88 -39.19
N LEU A 489 10.89 26.17 -38.81
CA LEU A 489 10.56 24.89 -39.44
C LEU A 489 10.23 25.07 -40.93
N LEU A 490 9.40 26.04 -41.30
CA LEU A 490 9.05 26.31 -42.70
C LEU A 490 10.30 26.57 -43.56
N ARG A 491 11.22 27.41 -43.08
CA ARG A 491 12.48 27.68 -43.80
C ARG A 491 13.33 26.43 -43.94
N THR A 492 13.41 25.60 -42.91
CA THR A 492 14.16 24.34 -42.97
C THR A 492 13.58 23.39 -44.00
N TYR A 493 12.26 23.21 -44.07
CA TYR A 493 11.61 22.36 -45.07
C TYR A 493 11.84 22.88 -46.50
N VAL A 494 11.62 24.17 -46.73
CA VAL A 494 11.83 24.80 -48.05
C VAL A 494 13.29 24.68 -48.50
N ALA A 495 14.25 24.92 -47.60
CA ALA A 495 15.68 24.81 -47.92
C ALA A 495 16.12 23.39 -48.29
N ASN A 496 15.40 22.36 -47.81
CA ASN A 496 15.66 20.96 -48.14
C ASN A 496 14.76 20.44 -49.28
N GLY A 497 14.00 21.31 -49.95
CA GLY A 497 13.11 20.94 -51.06
C GLY A 497 11.94 20.05 -50.65
N GLN A 498 11.59 20.02 -49.36
CA GLN A 498 10.50 19.21 -48.82
C GLN A 498 9.23 20.04 -48.65
N ILE A 499 8.07 19.41 -48.86
CA ILE A 499 6.76 20.03 -48.62
C ILE A 499 6.54 20.13 -47.11
N PHE A 500 6.08 21.28 -46.64
CA PHE A 500 5.77 21.47 -45.23
C PHE A 500 4.56 20.60 -44.83
N PRO A 501 4.67 19.72 -43.82
CA PRO A 501 3.61 18.75 -43.52
C PRO A 501 2.30 19.39 -43.08
N GLU A 502 1.18 18.83 -43.52
CA GLU A 502 -0.16 19.32 -43.15
C GLU A 502 -0.41 19.13 -41.65
N GLU A 503 -0.04 17.98 -41.10
CA GLU A 503 -0.15 17.67 -39.68
C GLU A 503 0.61 18.68 -38.82
N LEU A 504 1.80 19.09 -39.26
CA LEU A 504 2.62 20.08 -38.57
C LEU A 504 2.01 21.48 -38.70
N SER A 505 1.42 21.82 -39.86
CA SER A 505 0.68 23.07 -40.06
C SER A 505 -0.48 23.22 -39.08
N ARG A 506 -1.24 22.13 -38.86
CA ARG A 506 -2.37 22.10 -37.92
C ARG A 506 -1.97 22.43 -36.49
N VAL A 507 -0.73 22.13 -36.07
CA VAL A 507 -0.21 22.47 -34.72
C VAL A 507 -0.19 23.99 -34.51
N PHE A 508 0.14 24.77 -35.54
CA PHE A 508 0.22 26.24 -35.45
C PHE A 508 -1.15 26.91 -35.51
N GLU A 509 -2.18 26.22 -36.00
CA GLU A 509 -3.55 26.71 -35.97
C GLU A 509 -4.24 26.57 -34.60
N VAL A 510 -3.68 25.74 -33.71
CA VAL A 510 -4.23 25.54 -32.38
C VAL A 510 -4.02 26.80 -31.54
N LYS A 511 -5.08 27.35 -30.95
CA LYS A 511 -4.96 28.56 -30.11
C LYS A 511 -4.28 28.28 -28.76
N ASP A 512 -4.58 27.13 -28.18
CA ASP A 512 -4.03 26.69 -26.91
C ASP A 512 -2.51 26.51 -26.97
N ASP A 513 -1.78 27.14 -26.04
CA ASP A 513 -0.32 27.12 -26.01
C ASP A 513 0.23 25.77 -25.57
N SER A 514 -0.45 25.09 -24.64
CA SER A 514 -0.03 23.78 -24.16
C SER A 514 -0.18 22.71 -25.24
N LEU A 515 -1.25 22.76 -26.04
CA LEU A 515 -1.41 21.88 -27.21
C LEU A 515 -0.43 22.20 -28.33
N PHE A 516 -0.11 23.48 -28.55
CA PHE A 516 0.97 23.89 -29.44
C PHE A 516 2.31 23.24 -29.01
N ARG A 517 2.68 23.38 -27.74
CA ARG A 517 3.87 22.72 -27.16
C ARG A 517 3.81 21.21 -27.34
N THR A 518 2.67 20.59 -27.04
CA THR A 518 2.45 19.15 -27.18
C THR A 518 2.73 18.67 -28.60
N GLY A 519 2.21 19.39 -29.61
CA GLY A 519 2.41 19.03 -31.02
C GLY A 519 3.87 19.18 -31.47
N VAL A 520 4.54 20.28 -31.07
CA VAL A 520 5.95 20.49 -31.41
C VAL A 520 6.86 19.48 -30.69
N PHE A 521 6.58 19.15 -29.43
CA PHE A 521 7.34 18.15 -28.68
C PHE A 521 7.19 16.75 -29.28
N ALA A 522 5.99 16.37 -29.75
CA ALA A 522 5.78 15.10 -30.45
C ALA A 522 6.60 15.03 -31.75
N TYR A 523 6.65 16.12 -32.52
CA TYR A 523 7.50 16.24 -33.70
C TYR A 523 8.99 16.08 -33.36
N ILE A 524 9.48 16.79 -32.35
CA ILE A 524 10.88 16.70 -31.91
C ILE A 524 11.21 15.28 -31.42
N ALA A 525 10.29 14.61 -30.72
CA ALA A 525 10.48 13.22 -30.31
C ALA A 525 10.76 12.28 -31.51
N GLY A 526 10.11 12.55 -32.65
CA GLY A 526 10.40 11.88 -33.92
C GLY A 526 11.81 12.13 -34.45
N VAL A 527 12.23 13.39 -34.43
CA VAL A 527 13.60 13.80 -34.84
C VAL A 527 14.65 13.11 -33.97
N THR A 528 14.41 13.02 -32.65
CA THR A 528 15.33 12.34 -31.72
C THR A 528 15.40 10.82 -31.90
N ALA A 529 14.33 10.20 -32.37
CA ALA A 529 14.28 8.75 -32.60
C ALA A 529 15.01 8.33 -33.89
N GLY A 530 15.01 9.21 -34.90
CA GLY A 530 15.62 8.94 -36.21
C GLY A 530 17.15 8.85 -36.21
N GLY A 531 17.83 9.43 -35.22
CA GLY A 531 19.30 9.36 -35.09
C GLY A 531 19.83 8.15 -34.31
N ALA A 532 18.96 7.26 -33.83
CA ALA A 532 19.35 6.11 -33.01
C ALA A 532 19.44 4.77 -33.80
N SER A 533 18.98 4.75 -35.06
CA SER A 533 18.84 3.49 -35.83
C SER A 533 20.08 2.99 -36.58
N ASP A 534 21.18 3.75 -36.63
CA ASP A 534 22.37 3.38 -37.43
C ASP A 534 23.56 2.80 -36.61
N GLN A 535 23.38 2.47 -35.31
CA GLN A 535 24.45 1.89 -34.47
C GLN A 535 24.25 0.41 -34.08
N SER A 536 23.40 -0.35 -34.79
CA SER A 536 23.20 -1.79 -34.53
C SER A 536 23.42 -2.69 -35.74
N GLY A 537 24.28 -2.25 -36.67
CA GLY A 537 24.64 -3.03 -37.84
C GLY A 537 26.08 -2.79 -38.28
N GLU A 538 27.05 -3.28 -37.52
CA GLU A 538 28.34 -3.79 -38.01
C GLU A 538 28.79 -4.98 -37.16
#